data_AF-A0A074XWD4-F1
#
_entry.id   AF-A0A074XWD4-F1
#
_cell.length_a   1.000
_cell.length_b   1.000
_cell.length_c   1.000
_cell.angle_alpha   90.00
_cell.angle_beta   90.00
_cell.angle_gamma   90.00
#
_symmetry.space_group_name_H-M   'P 1'
#
loop_
_entity.id
_entity.type
_entity.pdbx_description
1 polymer ?
#
loop_
_entity_poly.entity_id
_entity_poly.type
_entity_poly.pdbx_seq_one_letter_code
_entity_poly.pdbx_strand_id
1 'polypeptide(L)'
;MNEGRATPKTSARPAKKQKPSDDKPGAQKPRLTTPDLEFEYDRSQLRDSRPTPGRIARPRYDKFSLSEDLNQHFENDFYVPKPERPPGRLDRVQKDELFVEQSRLDPRAAFHDLHKCLDKGPNGSPTADNAGFQLDYEKVQDWDRPQPYNKRAMIRGMDRAVDKARSEEDQIFDVFFVDGERPDDNASHLAKDYVKDQISKDLNVPWHQINPDHAKQWEKQGFKKVVYKSWWKEPTQEERRRFSNMLKGAALRKDL
;
A
#
# COMPACT_ATOMS: atom_id res chain seq x y z
N MET A 1 -18.09 66.48 55.23
CA MET A 1 -18.85 65.60 56.15
C MET A 1 -19.43 64.46 55.33
N ASN A 2 -19.10 63.22 55.76
CA ASN A 2 -19.67 61.88 55.46
C ASN A 2 -20.19 61.60 54.04
N GLU A 3 -19.49 60.76 53.26
CA GLU A 3 -19.50 59.27 53.32
C GLU A 3 -20.87 58.65 53.01
N GLY A 4 -20.93 57.93 51.89
CA GLY A 4 -22.10 57.19 51.43
C GLY A 4 -21.78 56.34 50.20
N ARG A 5 -20.92 55.35 50.40
CA ARG A 5 -20.43 54.35 49.45
C ARG A 5 -21.58 53.46 48.95
N ALA A 6 -21.81 53.38 47.63
CA ALA A 6 -22.62 52.33 47.02
C ALA A 6 -21.90 51.77 45.77
N THR A 7 -21.63 50.47 45.83
CA THR A 7 -20.77 49.67 44.97
C THR A 7 -21.40 49.37 43.61
N PRO A 8 -20.59 49.12 42.55
CA PRO A 8 -21.10 48.61 41.28
C PRO A 8 -21.49 47.14 41.45
N LYS A 9 -22.74 46.80 41.11
CA LYS A 9 -23.22 45.41 41.03
C LYS A 9 -22.59 44.74 39.80
N THR A 10 -21.44 44.12 40.02
CA THR A 10 -20.85 43.11 39.14
C THR A 10 -21.83 41.94 39.03
N SER A 11 -22.45 41.74 37.87
CA SER A 11 -23.27 40.55 37.63
C SER A 11 -22.35 39.33 37.54
N ALA A 12 -22.31 38.55 38.62
CA ALA A 12 -21.60 37.29 38.70
C ALA A 12 -22.16 36.32 37.65
N ARG A 13 -21.30 35.87 36.73
CA ARG A 13 -21.56 34.68 35.91
C ARG A 13 -21.76 33.49 36.84
N PRO A 14 -22.81 32.67 36.66
CA PRO A 14 -22.98 31.47 37.47
C PRO A 14 -21.84 30.49 37.17
N ALA A 15 -21.13 30.11 38.22
CA ALA A 15 -20.09 29.08 38.19
C ALA A 15 -20.67 27.80 37.61
N LYS A 16 -20.12 27.35 36.47
CA LYS A 16 -20.34 26.00 35.97
C LYS A 16 -19.90 25.04 37.06
N LYS A 17 -20.87 24.31 37.63
CA LYS A 17 -20.62 23.12 38.44
C LYS A 17 -19.69 22.20 37.66
N GLN A 18 -18.41 22.16 38.07
CA GLN A 18 -17.52 21.08 37.69
C GLN A 18 -18.15 19.80 38.21
N LYS A 19 -18.53 18.91 37.29
CA LYS A 19 -18.74 17.51 37.67
C LYS A 19 -17.38 16.99 38.14
N PRO A 20 -17.31 16.22 39.24
CA PRO A 20 -16.08 15.55 39.63
C PRO A 20 -15.67 14.64 38.48
N SER A 21 -14.47 14.88 37.93
CA SER A 21 -13.82 13.94 37.04
C SER A 21 -13.34 12.76 37.88
N ASP A 22 -14.22 11.79 38.08
CA ASP A 22 -13.81 10.43 38.44
C ASP A 22 -13.23 9.73 37.20
N ASP A 23 -12.14 10.27 36.66
CA ASP A 23 -11.27 9.53 35.75
C ASP A 23 -10.02 9.14 36.54
N LYS A 24 -10.06 7.92 37.07
CA LYS A 24 -8.84 7.16 37.33
C LYS A 24 -8.02 7.13 36.02
N PRO A 25 -6.68 7.14 36.06
CA PRO A 25 -5.87 6.96 34.86
C PRO A 25 -5.97 5.50 34.40
N GLY A 26 -7.07 5.16 33.73
CA GLY A 26 -7.22 3.92 32.99
C GLY A 26 -6.32 4.01 31.77
N ALA A 27 -5.48 2.99 31.57
CA ALA A 27 -4.53 2.91 30.46
C ALA A 27 -5.21 3.25 29.12
N GLN A 28 -4.93 4.44 28.59
CA GLN A 28 -5.36 4.81 27.25
C GLN A 28 -4.68 3.83 26.28
N LYS A 29 -5.45 3.22 25.37
CA LYS A 29 -4.89 2.29 24.37
C LYS A 29 -3.70 2.96 23.68
N PRO A 30 -2.62 2.24 23.33
CA PRO A 30 -1.55 2.79 22.50
C PRO A 30 -2.06 3.18 21.11
N ARG A 31 -1.40 4.15 20.47
CA ARG A 31 -1.70 4.54 19.09
C ARG A 31 -1.21 3.43 18.16
N LEU A 32 -2.03 3.01 17.20
CA LEU A 32 -1.59 2.11 16.15
C LEU A 32 -0.53 2.76 15.27
N THR A 33 0.56 2.07 15.01
CA THR A 33 1.68 2.54 14.19
C THR A 33 2.01 1.56 13.05
N THR A 34 2.86 2.01 12.12
CA THR A 34 3.32 1.21 10.99
C THR A 34 3.98 -0.12 11.43
N PRO A 35 4.91 -0.14 12.42
CA PRO A 35 5.52 -1.39 12.89
C PRO A 35 4.54 -2.42 13.48
N ASP A 36 3.44 -1.98 14.10
CA ASP A 36 2.45 -2.88 14.71
C ASP A 36 1.74 -3.77 13.68
N LEU A 37 1.78 -3.37 12.39
CA LEU A 37 1.14 -4.07 11.28
C LEU A 37 2.10 -4.97 10.51
N GLU A 38 3.39 -4.99 10.86
CA GLU A 38 4.41 -5.75 10.14
C GLU A 38 4.26 -7.25 10.38
N PHE A 39 4.49 -8.04 9.34
CA PHE A 39 4.50 -9.50 9.42
C PHE A 39 5.53 -10.09 8.47
N GLU A 40 5.79 -11.38 8.62
CA GLU A 40 6.61 -12.16 7.69
C GLU A 40 5.75 -13.22 7.02
N TYR A 41 5.95 -13.41 5.71
CA TYR A 41 5.30 -14.51 4.99
C TYR A 41 5.88 -15.84 5.45
N ASP A 42 5.03 -16.86 5.57
CA ASP A 42 5.50 -18.22 5.78
C ASP A 42 6.23 -18.73 4.53
N ARG A 43 7.56 -18.63 4.56
CA ARG A 43 8.42 -19.01 3.43
C ARG A 43 8.36 -20.49 3.08
N SER A 44 7.90 -21.35 4.00
CA SER A 44 7.72 -22.78 3.73
C SER A 44 6.52 -23.05 2.82
N GLN A 45 5.56 -22.12 2.77
CA GLN A 45 4.37 -22.19 1.91
C GLN A 45 4.55 -21.50 0.55
N LEU A 46 5.72 -20.92 0.29
CA LEU A 46 6.05 -20.29 -0.99
C LEU A 46 6.77 -21.30 -1.90
N ARG A 47 6.50 -21.29 -3.20
CA ARG A 47 7.26 -22.13 -4.17
C ARG A 47 8.75 -21.83 -4.16
N ASP A 48 9.11 -20.59 -3.86
CA ASP A 48 10.46 -20.10 -3.80
C ASP A 48 10.62 -19.27 -2.52
N SER A 49 11.34 -19.86 -1.56
CA SER A 49 11.57 -19.32 -0.22
C SER A 49 12.59 -18.18 -0.18
N ARG A 50 13.26 -17.87 -1.29
CA ARG A 50 14.22 -16.76 -1.36
C ARG A 50 13.51 -15.43 -1.05
N PRO A 51 14.19 -14.47 -0.39
CA PRO A 51 13.67 -13.14 -0.18
C PRO A 51 13.22 -12.48 -1.49
N THR A 52 12.25 -11.57 -1.42
CA THR A 52 11.87 -10.78 -2.59
C THR A 52 12.86 -9.63 -2.77
N PRO A 53 13.57 -9.54 -3.91
CA PRO A 53 14.52 -8.45 -4.15
C PRO A 53 13.85 -7.07 -4.11
N GLY A 54 14.59 -6.05 -3.67
CA GLY A 54 14.14 -4.65 -3.66
C GLY A 54 13.27 -4.21 -2.48
N ARG A 55 12.91 -5.10 -1.54
CA ARG A 55 12.22 -4.69 -0.31
C ARG A 55 13.19 -4.03 0.66
N ILE A 56 12.77 -2.89 1.21
CA ILE A 56 13.50 -2.12 2.23
C ILE A 56 12.82 -2.18 3.61
N ALA A 57 11.60 -2.72 3.68
CA ALA A 57 10.83 -2.89 4.91
C ALA A 57 10.04 -4.21 4.89
N ARG A 58 9.52 -4.61 6.06
CA ARG A 58 8.64 -5.78 6.16
C ARG A 58 7.27 -5.48 5.50
N PRO A 59 6.62 -6.51 4.92
CA PRO A 59 5.23 -6.39 4.51
C PRO A 59 4.33 -6.06 5.70
N ARG A 60 3.22 -5.34 5.43
CA ARG A 60 2.25 -4.91 6.43
C ARG A 60 0.83 -5.28 6.07
N TYR A 61 -0.01 -5.44 7.09
CA TYR A 61 -1.44 -5.56 6.91
C TYR A 61 -2.06 -4.21 6.54
N ASP A 62 -2.81 -4.19 5.43
CA ASP A 62 -3.79 -3.14 5.14
C ASP A 62 -5.18 -3.53 5.64
N LYS A 63 -6.11 -2.56 5.63
CA LYS A 63 -7.50 -2.75 6.06
C LYS A 63 -8.24 -3.90 5.37
N PHE A 64 -7.85 -4.27 4.14
CA PHE A 64 -8.51 -5.30 3.34
C PHE A 64 -7.84 -6.68 3.45
N SER A 65 -6.69 -6.75 4.13
CA SER A 65 -5.88 -7.96 4.28
C SER A 65 -5.93 -8.58 5.67
N LEU A 66 -6.56 -7.89 6.62
CA LEU A 66 -6.77 -8.39 7.98
C LEU A 66 -7.88 -9.44 7.98
N SER A 67 -7.65 -10.55 8.69
CA SER A 67 -8.73 -11.44 9.10
C SER A 67 -9.61 -10.73 10.15
N GLU A 68 -10.83 -11.22 10.34
CA GLU A 68 -11.75 -10.67 11.34
C GLU A 68 -11.10 -10.66 12.74
N ASP A 69 -10.46 -11.77 13.13
CA ASP A 69 -9.78 -11.89 14.43
C ASP A 69 -8.65 -10.89 14.60
N LEU A 70 -7.84 -10.67 13.55
CA LEU A 70 -6.76 -9.68 13.59
C LEU A 70 -7.32 -8.26 13.61
N ASN A 71 -8.38 -7.98 12.85
CA ASN A 71 -9.02 -6.68 12.89
C ASN A 71 -9.58 -6.39 14.29
N GLN A 72 -10.23 -7.36 14.92
CA GLN A 72 -10.75 -7.25 16.29
C GLN A 72 -9.62 -7.04 17.30
N HIS A 73 -8.49 -7.74 17.17
CA HIS A 73 -7.30 -7.52 17.99
C HIS A 73 -6.81 -6.06 17.87
N PHE A 74 -6.63 -5.54 16.66
CA PHE A 74 -6.16 -4.16 16.47
C PHE A 74 -7.17 -3.13 17.00
N GLU A 75 -8.47 -3.36 16.87
CA GLU A 75 -9.50 -2.48 17.42
C GLU A 75 -9.57 -2.52 18.96
N ASN A 76 -9.30 -3.68 19.56
CA ASN A 76 -9.31 -3.88 21.00
C ASN A 76 -8.06 -3.28 21.67
N ASP A 77 -6.90 -3.42 21.05
CA ASP A 77 -5.64 -3.14 21.72
C ASP A 77 -5.05 -1.77 21.33
N PHE A 78 -5.47 -1.20 20.19
CA PHE A 78 -4.98 0.09 19.71
C PHE A 78 -6.10 1.10 19.49
N TYR A 79 -5.73 2.38 19.41
CA TYR A 79 -6.59 3.42 18.85
C TYR A 79 -5.98 4.04 17.60
N VAL A 80 -6.85 4.50 16.71
CA VAL A 80 -6.52 5.30 15.54
C VAL A 80 -7.15 6.68 15.71
N PRO A 81 -6.38 7.78 15.63
CA PRO A 81 -6.93 9.13 15.67
C PRO A 81 -7.94 9.34 14.52
N LYS A 82 -9.01 10.07 14.81
CA LYS A 82 -9.98 10.49 13.78
C LYS A 82 -9.80 11.99 13.53
N PRO A 83 -9.79 12.43 12.27
CA PRO A 83 -9.72 13.86 11.97
C PRO A 83 -10.98 14.57 12.47
N GLU A 84 -10.85 15.84 12.81
CA GLU A 84 -12.01 16.65 13.20
C GLU A 84 -12.89 16.92 11.98
N ARG A 85 -14.15 16.47 12.04
CA ARG A 85 -15.10 16.69 10.95
C ARG A 85 -15.79 18.05 11.11
N PRO A 86 -15.72 18.95 10.11
CA PRO A 86 -16.43 20.23 10.16
C PRO A 86 -17.95 20.02 10.33
N PRO A 87 -18.64 20.90 11.08
CA PRO A 87 -20.09 20.80 11.26
C PRO A 87 -20.82 21.08 9.94
N GLY A 88 -21.94 20.38 9.71
CA GLY A 88 -22.81 20.59 8.55
C GLY A 88 -22.51 19.68 7.35
N ARG A 89 -23.11 20.01 6.20
CA ARG A 89 -22.92 19.28 4.94
C ARG A 89 -21.60 19.71 4.30
N LEU A 90 -20.67 18.77 4.17
CA LEU A 90 -19.39 19.00 3.53
C LEU A 90 -19.53 19.11 2.00
N ASP A 91 -18.80 20.05 1.42
CA ASP A 91 -18.61 20.13 -0.03
C ASP A 91 -17.62 19.06 -0.53
N ARG A 92 -17.26 19.11 -1.82
CA ARG A 92 -16.35 18.13 -2.42
C ARG A 92 -14.91 18.27 -1.92
N VAL A 93 -14.43 19.50 -1.75
CA VAL A 93 -13.04 19.78 -1.34
C VAL A 93 -12.84 19.37 0.11
N GLN A 94 -13.79 19.74 0.98
CA GLN A 94 -13.77 19.38 2.40
C GLN A 94 -13.83 17.86 2.62
N LYS A 95 -14.55 17.13 1.76
CA LYS A 95 -14.57 15.66 1.82
C LYS A 95 -13.24 15.04 1.43
N ASP A 96 -12.58 15.61 0.42
CA ASP A 96 -11.28 15.14 -0.06
C ASP A 96 -10.19 15.39 0.98
N GLU A 97 -10.13 16.61 1.53
CA GLU A 97 -9.22 16.96 2.63
C GLU A 97 -9.41 16.04 3.85
N LEU A 98 -10.66 15.80 4.26
CA LEU A 98 -10.97 14.89 5.36
C LEU A 98 -10.53 13.45 5.06
N PHE A 99 -10.69 12.99 3.81
CA PHE A 99 -10.27 11.66 3.38
C PHE A 99 -8.74 11.52 3.40
N VAL A 100 -8.01 12.53 2.93
CA VAL A 100 -6.55 12.57 2.96
C VAL A 100 -6.06 12.57 4.41
N GLU A 101 -6.63 13.42 5.27
CA GLU A 101 -6.26 13.47 6.69
C GLU A 101 -6.55 12.13 7.39
N GLN A 102 -7.71 11.52 7.14
CA GLN A 102 -8.02 10.19 7.66
C GLN A 102 -7.00 9.14 7.20
N SER A 103 -6.60 9.19 5.93
CA SER A 103 -5.60 8.27 5.37
C SER A 103 -4.20 8.49 5.97
N ARG A 104 -3.84 9.73 6.29
CA ARG A 104 -2.60 10.04 7.02
C ARG A 104 -2.60 9.49 8.44
N LEU A 105 -3.74 9.51 9.12
CA LEU A 105 -3.85 9.14 10.54
C LEU A 105 -3.92 7.62 10.77
N ASP A 106 -4.53 6.85 9.87
CA ASP A 106 -4.66 5.39 9.96
C ASP A 106 -3.57 4.67 9.16
N PRO A 107 -2.59 3.99 9.80
CA PRO A 107 -1.53 3.26 9.10
C PRO A 107 -2.04 2.09 8.23
N ARG A 108 -3.30 1.67 8.37
CA ARG A 108 -3.94 0.62 7.57
C ARG A 108 -4.61 1.14 6.30
N ALA A 109 -4.73 2.47 6.15
CA ALA A 109 -5.40 3.07 5.02
C ALA A 109 -4.63 2.81 3.72
N ALA A 110 -5.37 2.58 2.63
CA ALA A 110 -4.79 2.18 1.34
C ALA A 110 -3.77 3.18 0.78
N PHE A 111 -3.93 4.48 1.07
CA PHE A 111 -3.06 5.55 0.57
C PHE A 111 -2.21 6.20 1.68
N HIS A 112 -2.14 5.58 2.87
CA HIS A 112 -1.36 6.10 4.00
C HIS A 112 0.09 6.42 3.60
N ASP A 113 0.76 5.46 2.96
CA ASP A 113 2.17 5.59 2.60
C ASP A 113 2.40 6.60 1.47
N LEU A 114 1.40 6.79 0.58
CA LEU A 114 1.48 7.78 -0.49
C LEU A 114 1.49 9.19 0.11
N HIS A 115 0.53 9.50 0.98
CA HIS A 115 0.50 10.80 1.66
C HIS A 115 1.70 11.01 2.57
N LYS A 116 2.17 9.98 3.28
CA LYS A 116 3.40 10.04 4.06
C LYS A 116 4.63 10.30 3.19
N CYS A 117 4.69 9.75 1.97
CA CYS A 117 5.76 10.03 1.00
C CYS A 117 5.71 11.50 0.54
N LEU A 118 4.51 12.03 0.25
CA LEU A 118 4.32 13.43 -0.11
C LEU A 118 4.72 14.39 1.02
N ASP A 119 4.28 14.12 2.25
CA ASP A 119 4.53 14.95 3.43
C ASP A 119 6.04 15.04 3.76
N LYS A 120 6.81 13.98 3.46
CA LYS A 120 8.28 13.97 3.61
C LYS A 120 9.01 14.78 2.54
N GLY A 121 8.41 15.00 1.37
CA GLY A 121 9.02 15.73 0.27
C GLY A 121 10.11 14.94 -0.50
N PRO A 122 10.66 15.53 -1.59
CA PRO A 122 11.60 14.86 -2.49
C PRO A 122 12.95 14.51 -1.84
N ASN A 123 13.35 15.27 -0.83
CA ASN A 123 14.59 15.08 -0.08
C ASN A 123 14.36 14.38 1.27
N GLY A 124 13.16 13.87 1.50
CA GLY A 124 12.81 13.16 2.73
C GLY A 124 13.39 11.75 2.80
N SER A 125 13.30 11.13 3.98
CA SER A 125 13.70 9.73 4.15
C SER A 125 12.81 8.79 3.32
N PRO A 126 13.34 7.65 2.82
CA PRO A 126 12.55 6.69 2.06
C PRO A 126 11.24 6.31 2.75
N THR A 127 10.17 6.18 1.96
CA THR A 127 8.89 5.62 2.42
C THR A 127 8.64 4.32 1.68
N ALA A 128 8.35 3.27 2.43
CA ALA A 128 7.99 1.97 1.89
C ALA A 128 6.47 1.83 1.80
N ASP A 129 5.97 1.18 0.75
CA ASP A 129 4.57 0.78 0.64
C ASP A 129 4.21 -0.39 1.59
N ASN A 130 2.97 -0.89 1.54
CA ASN A 130 2.53 -2.04 2.34
C ASN A 130 3.23 -3.36 1.96
N ALA A 131 3.83 -3.44 0.77
CA ALA A 131 4.68 -4.55 0.38
C ALA A 131 6.17 -4.30 0.72
N GLY A 132 6.49 -3.20 1.40
CA GLY A 132 7.86 -2.92 1.84
C GLY A 132 8.81 -2.48 0.73
N PHE A 133 8.30 -2.09 -0.45
CA PHE A 133 9.11 -1.49 -1.51
C PHE A 133 9.15 0.01 -1.38
N GLN A 134 10.29 0.62 -1.71
CA GLN A 134 10.41 2.08 -1.72
C GLN A 134 9.48 2.69 -2.76
N LEU A 135 8.70 3.69 -2.35
CA LEU A 135 7.94 4.55 -3.24
C LEU A 135 8.84 5.56 -3.94
N ASP A 136 8.49 5.87 -5.18
CA ASP A 136 9.10 6.94 -5.94
C ASP A 136 8.34 8.24 -5.69
N TYR A 137 9.01 9.25 -5.14
CA TYR A 137 8.37 10.53 -4.81
C TYR A 137 7.74 11.21 -6.04
N GLU A 138 8.42 11.20 -7.19
CA GLU A 138 7.93 11.87 -8.39
C GLU A 138 6.68 11.16 -8.93
N LYS A 139 6.70 9.82 -8.96
CA LYS A 139 5.52 9.03 -9.37
C LYS A 139 4.34 9.25 -8.42
N VAL A 140 4.59 9.35 -7.11
CA VAL A 140 3.54 9.63 -6.12
C VAL A 140 3.02 11.07 -6.23
N GLN A 141 3.87 12.04 -6.49
CA GLN A 141 3.47 13.43 -6.73
C GLN A 141 2.61 13.56 -7.99
N ASP A 142 2.99 12.89 -9.08
CA ASP A 142 2.19 12.87 -10.31
C ASP A 142 0.85 12.15 -10.12
N TRP A 143 0.80 11.12 -9.26
CA TRP A 143 -0.44 10.45 -8.86
C TRP A 143 -1.40 11.38 -8.09
N ASP A 144 -0.88 12.23 -7.21
CA ASP A 144 -1.67 13.17 -6.41
C ASP A 144 -2.15 14.38 -7.23
N ARG A 145 -1.52 14.65 -8.39
CA ARG A 145 -1.87 15.79 -9.23
C ARG A 145 -3.28 15.64 -9.81
N PRO A 146 -4.17 16.65 -9.64
CA PRO A 146 -5.48 16.63 -10.27
C PRO A 146 -5.38 16.50 -11.79
N GLN A 147 -6.00 15.44 -12.33
CA GLN A 147 -6.06 15.22 -13.78
C GLN A 147 -7.44 15.62 -14.32
N PRO A 148 -7.50 16.35 -15.45
CA PRO A 148 -8.78 16.61 -16.10
C PRO A 148 -9.37 15.29 -16.61
N TYR A 149 -10.64 15.03 -16.28
CA TYR A 149 -11.31 13.82 -16.73
C TYR A 149 -11.57 13.87 -18.23
N ASN A 150 -10.96 12.95 -18.99
CA ASN A 150 -11.25 12.75 -20.40
C ASN A 150 -11.43 11.25 -20.70
N LYS A 151 -12.70 10.84 -20.82
CA LYS A 151 -13.07 9.44 -21.05
C LYS A 151 -12.40 8.82 -22.28
N ARG A 152 -12.29 9.55 -23.40
CA ARG A 152 -11.67 9.03 -24.63
C ARG A 152 -10.16 8.81 -24.47
N ALA A 153 -9.48 9.76 -23.83
CA ALA A 153 -8.05 9.63 -23.55
C ALA A 153 -7.79 8.47 -22.58
N MET A 154 -8.63 8.32 -21.54
CA MET A 154 -8.55 7.21 -20.59
C MET A 154 -8.71 5.85 -21.28
N ILE A 155 -9.73 5.67 -22.13
CA ILE A 155 -9.96 4.40 -22.85
C ILE A 155 -8.77 4.06 -23.73
N ARG A 156 -8.29 5.00 -24.55
CA ARG A 156 -7.11 4.78 -25.42
C ARG A 156 -5.84 4.46 -24.62
N GLY A 157 -5.68 5.08 -23.44
CA GLY A 157 -4.58 4.78 -22.54
C GLY A 157 -4.66 3.36 -22.00
N MET A 158 -5.87 2.90 -21.64
CA MET A 158 -6.11 1.54 -21.17
C MET A 158 -5.83 0.51 -22.27
N ASP A 159 -6.32 0.72 -23.49
CA ASP A 159 -6.08 -0.19 -24.63
C ASP A 159 -4.56 -0.36 -24.87
N ARG A 160 -3.83 0.76 -24.96
CA ARG A 160 -2.37 0.74 -25.11
C ARG A 160 -1.65 0.01 -23.97
N ALA A 161 -2.11 0.19 -22.74
CA ALA A 161 -1.52 -0.49 -21.58
C ALA A 161 -1.77 -2.00 -21.62
N VAL A 162 -2.96 -2.44 -22.05
CA VAL A 162 -3.30 -3.86 -22.22
C VAL A 162 -2.46 -4.47 -23.35
N ASP A 163 -2.37 -3.81 -24.51
CA ASP A 163 -1.58 -4.30 -25.64
C ASP A 163 -0.10 -4.42 -25.26
N LYS A 164 0.45 -3.41 -24.57
CA LYS A 164 1.81 -3.44 -24.05
C LYS A 164 2.01 -4.60 -23.06
N ALA A 165 1.08 -4.77 -22.10
CA ALA A 165 1.18 -5.82 -21.10
C ALA A 165 1.13 -7.24 -21.70
N ARG A 166 0.34 -7.44 -22.75
CA ARG A 166 0.30 -8.70 -23.52
C ARG A 166 1.60 -8.92 -24.28
N SER A 167 2.08 -7.91 -25.00
CA SER A 167 3.33 -8.02 -25.75
C SER A 167 4.55 -8.30 -24.84
N GLU A 168 4.58 -7.70 -23.65
CA GLU A 168 5.62 -7.99 -22.66
C GLU A 168 5.50 -9.41 -22.08
N GLU A 169 4.27 -9.88 -21.84
CA GLU A 169 4.00 -11.25 -21.40
C GLU A 169 4.52 -12.27 -22.42
N ASP A 170 4.16 -12.10 -23.68
CA ASP A 170 4.57 -12.98 -24.78
C ASP A 170 6.09 -13.08 -24.89
N GLN A 171 6.78 -11.93 -24.89
CA GLN A 171 8.24 -11.89 -25.00
C GLN A 171 8.94 -12.52 -23.78
N ILE A 172 8.39 -12.35 -22.58
CA ILE A 172 8.94 -13.02 -21.39
C ILE A 172 8.72 -14.53 -21.48
N PHE A 173 7.56 -14.97 -21.96
CA PHE A 173 7.23 -16.40 -22.09
C PHE A 173 8.02 -17.08 -23.22
N ASP A 174 8.30 -16.39 -24.33
CA ASP A 174 9.20 -16.85 -25.39
C ASP A 174 10.57 -17.25 -24.85
N VAL A 175 11.06 -16.51 -23.87
CA VAL A 175 12.38 -16.73 -23.29
C VAL A 175 12.33 -17.72 -22.13
N PHE A 176 11.30 -17.67 -21.29
CA PHE A 176 11.23 -18.47 -20.06
C PHE A 176 10.81 -19.92 -20.29
N PHE A 177 9.86 -20.17 -21.20
CA PHE A 177 9.33 -21.50 -21.46
C PHE A 177 9.95 -22.15 -22.69
N VAL A 178 10.01 -23.49 -22.69
CA VAL A 178 10.33 -24.27 -23.89
C VAL A 178 9.26 -24.01 -24.96
N ASP A 179 9.67 -23.98 -26.23
CA ASP A 179 8.77 -23.73 -27.35
C ASP A 179 7.62 -24.74 -27.38
N GLY A 180 6.39 -24.26 -27.53
CA GLY A 180 5.17 -25.08 -27.50
C GLY A 180 4.72 -25.52 -26.10
N GLU A 181 5.48 -25.22 -25.05
CA GLU A 181 5.21 -25.66 -23.66
C GLU A 181 4.78 -24.51 -22.75
N ARG A 182 4.08 -23.51 -23.31
CA ARG A 182 3.55 -22.34 -22.59
C ARG A 182 2.19 -22.63 -21.95
N PRO A 183 1.77 -21.86 -20.92
CA PRO A 183 0.38 -21.86 -20.49
C PRO A 183 -0.56 -21.46 -21.63
N ASP A 184 -1.82 -21.90 -21.55
CA ASP A 184 -2.88 -21.34 -22.38
C ASP A 184 -3.26 -19.91 -21.93
N ASP A 185 -4.04 -19.21 -22.75
CA ASP A 185 -4.47 -17.83 -22.49
C ASP A 185 -5.24 -17.67 -21.17
N ASN A 186 -5.91 -18.72 -20.69
CA ASN A 186 -6.66 -18.67 -19.44
C ASN A 186 -5.72 -18.72 -18.23
N ALA A 187 -4.61 -19.44 -18.31
CA ALA A 187 -3.62 -19.55 -17.24
C ALA A 187 -2.47 -18.53 -17.33
N SER A 188 -2.27 -17.90 -18.49
CA SER A 188 -1.12 -17.00 -18.76
C SER A 188 -1.04 -15.84 -17.77
N HIS A 189 -2.17 -15.18 -17.51
CA HIS A 189 -2.26 -14.01 -16.63
C HIS A 189 -1.84 -14.32 -15.18
N LEU A 190 -2.13 -15.53 -14.69
CA LEU A 190 -1.68 -15.99 -13.38
C LEU A 190 -0.19 -16.36 -13.43
N ALA A 191 0.21 -17.14 -14.44
CA ALA A 191 1.57 -17.63 -14.56
C ALA A 191 2.61 -16.51 -14.67
N LYS A 192 2.27 -15.41 -15.34
CA LYS A 192 3.18 -14.28 -15.58
C LYS A 192 3.82 -13.75 -14.32
N ASP A 193 3.03 -13.52 -13.26
CA ASP A 193 3.56 -12.92 -12.05
C ASP A 193 4.57 -13.85 -11.34
N TYR A 194 4.36 -15.17 -11.42
CA TYR A 194 5.29 -16.17 -10.89
C TYR A 194 6.55 -16.31 -11.75
N VAL A 195 6.43 -16.23 -13.07
CA VAL A 195 7.58 -16.18 -13.98
C VAL A 195 8.45 -14.97 -13.67
N LYS A 196 7.83 -13.79 -13.55
CA LYS A 196 8.53 -12.56 -13.15
C LYS A 196 9.19 -12.70 -11.79
N ASP A 197 8.56 -13.35 -10.82
CA ASP A 197 9.15 -13.57 -9.47
C ASP A 197 10.38 -14.47 -9.51
N GLN A 198 10.35 -15.53 -10.32
CA GLN A 198 11.52 -16.38 -10.50
C GLN A 198 12.67 -15.62 -11.16
N ILE A 199 12.42 -14.94 -12.27
CA ILE A 199 13.44 -14.13 -12.97
C ILE A 199 13.98 -13.03 -12.04
N SER A 200 13.10 -12.36 -11.29
CA SER A 200 13.44 -11.38 -10.26
C SER A 200 14.45 -11.93 -9.26
N LYS A 201 14.18 -13.11 -8.70
CA LYS A 201 15.05 -13.73 -7.69
C LYS A 201 16.35 -14.26 -8.29
N ASP A 202 16.29 -14.80 -9.50
CA ASP A 202 17.46 -15.32 -10.22
C ASP A 202 18.44 -14.20 -10.59
N LEU A 203 17.93 -13.03 -10.96
CA LEU A 203 18.73 -11.85 -11.32
C LEU A 203 18.96 -10.87 -10.17
N ASN A 204 18.33 -11.08 -9.01
CA ASN A 204 18.28 -10.13 -7.89
C ASN A 204 17.78 -8.73 -8.29
N VAL A 205 16.81 -8.67 -9.19
CA VAL A 205 16.16 -7.43 -9.67
C VAL A 205 14.76 -7.35 -9.08
N PRO A 206 14.25 -6.18 -8.65
CA PRO A 206 12.92 -6.07 -8.08
C PRO A 206 11.82 -6.54 -9.05
N TRP A 207 10.89 -7.34 -8.52
CA TRP A 207 9.83 -7.98 -9.30
C TRP A 207 9.01 -7.01 -10.20
N HIS A 208 8.72 -5.79 -9.72
CA HIS A 208 7.94 -4.82 -10.50
C HIS A 208 8.70 -4.25 -11.71
N GLN A 209 10.03 -4.41 -11.75
CA GLN A 209 10.90 -3.91 -12.83
C GLN A 209 11.19 -4.97 -13.90
N ILE A 210 10.87 -6.24 -13.63
CA ILE A 210 11.10 -7.31 -14.60
C ILE A 210 10.30 -7.05 -15.88
N ASN A 211 11.04 -7.06 -16.99
CA ASN A 211 10.58 -6.76 -18.34
C ASN A 211 11.26 -7.75 -19.33
N PRO A 212 10.94 -7.69 -20.64
CA PRO A 212 11.52 -8.62 -21.63
C PRO A 212 13.05 -8.64 -21.71
N ASP A 213 13.73 -7.52 -21.46
CA ASP A 213 15.19 -7.47 -21.52
C ASP A 213 15.84 -8.21 -20.35
N HIS A 214 15.20 -8.19 -19.17
CA HIS A 214 15.60 -9.03 -18.04
C HIS A 214 15.41 -10.52 -18.35
N ALA A 215 14.34 -10.91 -19.04
CA ALA A 215 14.17 -12.30 -19.46
C ALA A 215 15.30 -12.74 -20.40
N LYS A 216 15.67 -11.91 -21.39
CA LYS A 216 16.83 -12.17 -22.26
C LYS A 216 18.14 -12.25 -21.48
N GLN A 217 18.33 -11.41 -20.47
CA GLN A 217 19.49 -11.47 -19.58
C GLN A 217 19.53 -12.80 -18.80
N TRP A 218 18.38 -13.24 -18.29
CA TRP A 218 18.22 -14.52 -17.59
C TRP A 218 18.63 -15.71 -18.49
N GLU A 219 18.18 -15.75 -19.74
CA GLU A 219 18.63 -16.78 -20.69
C GLU A 219 20.14 -16.69 -20.97
N LYS A 220 20.68 -15.49 -21.16
CA LYS A 220 22.14 -15.28 -21.38
C LYS A 220 23.00 -15.71 -20.20
N GLN A 221 22.48 -15.65 -18.98
CA GLN A 221 23.16 -16.15 -17.78
C GLN A 221 23.11 -17.68 -17.66
N GLY A 222 22.48 -18.37 -18.61
CA GLY A 222 22.47 -19.83 -18.70
C GLY A 222 21.39 -20.49 -17.85
N PHE A 223 20.41 -19.73 -17.36
CA PHE A 223 19.24 -20.31 -16.72
C PHE A 223 18.42 -21.09 -17.76
N LYS A 224 17.97 -22.29 -17.37
CA LYS A 224 17.30 -23.21 -18.28
C LYS A 224 15.83 -22.86 -18.42
N LYS A 225 15.35 -22.80 -19.67
CA LYS A 225 13.92 -22.76 -19.99
C LYS A 225 13.20 -23.93 -19.33
N VAL A 226 11.94 -23.72 -18.95
CA VAL A 226 11.14 -24.71 -18.24
C VAL A 226 9.92 -25.15 -19.05
N VAL A 227 9.40 -26.33 -18.75
CA VAL A 227 8.15 -26.84 -19.34
C VAL A 227 7.00 -26.46 -18.38
N TYR A 228 6.02 -25.69 -18.84
CA TYR A 228 4.95 -25.14 -17.99
C TYR A 228 4.28 -26.21 -17.12
N LYS A 229 3.87 -27.34 -17.69
CA LYS A 229 3.18 -28.41 -16.95
C LYS A 229 4.00 -28.99 -15.79
N SER A 230 5.32 -29.00 -15.91
CA SER A 230 6.23 -29.51 -14.88
C SER A 230 6.57 -28.46 -13.83
N TRP A 231 6.60 -27.19 -14.25
CA TRP A 231 6.95 -26.06 -13.42
C TRP A 231 5.77 -25.51 -12.62
N TRP A 232 4.57 -25.51 -13.22
CA TRP A 232 3.37 -24.93 -12.64
C TRP A 232 2.89 -25.72 -11.43
N LYS A 233 2.54 -24.97 -10.38
CA LYS A 233 1.91 -25.47 -9.17
C LYS A 233 0.82 -24.49 -8.79
N GLU A 234 -0.33 -25.02 -8.39
CA GLU A 234 -1.43 -24.20 -7.92
C GLU A 234 -1.00 -23.34 -6.71
N PRO A 235 -1.25 -22.02 -6.75
CA PRO A 235 -0.78 -21.16 -5.68
C PRO A 235 -1.41 -21.45 -4.33
N THR A 236 -0.58 -21.52 -3.29
CA THR A 236 -1.05 -21.59 -1.90
C THR A 236 -1.77 -20.29 -1.50
N GLN A 237 -2.51 -20.31 -0.39
CA GLN A 237 -3.15 -19.09 0.14
C GLN A 237 -2.10 -18.02 0.46
N GLU A 238 -0.95 -18.42 0.99
CA GLU A 238 0.14 -17.52 1.33
C GLU A 238 0.78 -16.88 0.09
N GLU A 239 0.96 -17.65 -1.00
CA GLU A 239 1.40 -17.11 -2.28
C GLU A 239 0.40 -16.10 -2.85
N ARG A 240 -0.89 -16.42 -2.85
CA ARG A 240 -1.94 -15.50 -3.34
C ARG A 240 -1.95 -14.19 -2.54
N ARG A 241 -1.81 -14.29 -1.22
CA ARG A 241 -1.70 -13.12 -0.33
C ARG A 241 -0.45 -12.30 -0.61
N ARG A 242 0.70 -12.96 -0.83
CA ARG A 242 1.96 -12.31 -1.19
C ARG A 242 1.84 -11.54 -2.50
N PHE A 243 1.32 -12.17 -3.55
CA PHE A 243 1.17 -11.53 -4.86
C PHE A 243 0.13 -10.41 -4.84
N SER A 244 -1.00 -10.59 -4.15
CA SER A 244 -1.98 -9.50 -3.95
C SER A 244 -1.32 -8.26 -3.32
N ASN A 245 -0.45 -8.45 -2.32
CA ASN A 245 0.28 -7.33 -1.73
C ASN A 245 1.35 -6.76 -2.68
N MET A 246 2.08 -7.62 -3.41
CA MET A 246 3.10 -7.19 -4.37
C MET A 246 2.52 -6.43 -5.58
N LEU A 247 1.31 -6.76 -6.03
CA LEU A 247 0.68 -6.09 -7.17
C LEU A 247 0.19 -4.68 -6.81
N LYS A 248 -0.31 -4.49 -5.58
CA LYS A 248 -0.81 -3.19 -5.10
C LYS A 248 0.30 -2.14 -5.13
N GLY A 249 0.03 -1.02 -5.80
CA GLY A 249 0.94 0.13 -5.84
C GLY A 249 2.23 -0.07 -6.64
N ALA A 250 2.39 -1.19 -7.38
CA ALA A 250 3.64 -1.51 -8.08
C ALA A 250 4.12 -0.41 -9.03
N ALA A 251 3.20 0.30 -9.69
CA ALA A 251 3.50 1.40 -10.61
C ALA A 251 4.09 2.65 -9.93
N LEU A 252 3.91 2.81 -8.61
CA LEU A 252 4.37 3.97 -7.84
C LEU A 252 5.72 3.70 -7.14
N ARG A 253 6.28 2.50 -7.33
CA ARG A 253 7.56 2.11 -6.73
C ARG A 253 8.73 2.70 -7.50
N LYS A 254 9.82 2.89 -6.76
CA LYS A 254 11.10 3.33 -7.30
C LYS A 254 11.74 2.22 -8.15
N ASP A 255 12.36 2.65 -9.25
CA ASP A 255 13.20 1.79 -10.08
C ASP A 255 14.64 1.81 -9.51
N LEU A 256 15.30 0.65 -9.41
CA LEU A 256 16.57 0.46 -8.69
C LEU A 256 17.74 0.27 -9.65
#